data_AF-A0A7X5N409-F1
#
_entry.id   AF-A0A7X5N409-F1
#
_cell.length_a   1.000
_cell.length_b   1.000
_cell.length_c   1.000
_cell.angle_alpha   90.00
_cell.angle_beta   90.00
_cell.angle_gamma   90.00
#
_symmetry.space_group_name_H-M   'P 1'
#
loop_
_entity.id
_entity.type
_entity.pdbx_description
1 polymer ?
#
loop_
_entity_poly.entity_id
_entity_poly.type
_entity_poly.pdbx_seq_one_letter_code
_entity_poly.pdbx_strand_id
1 'polypeptide(L)'
;DYGNGSDLLDALSQVVDETRAAYPNQVLSTHVAIDEPVHGDAVRLAQMFGSLMINAVVQGQQSSLIKAVAVTEQGRLRIEVCNLDGIDPRR
;
A
#
# COMPACT_ATOMS: atom_id res chain seq x y z
N ASP A 1 -16.45 -18.28 2.64
CA ASP A 1 -16.10 -17.80 1.30
C ASP A 1 -14.91 -16.89 1.46
N TYR A 2 -13.74 -17.35 1.05
CA TYR A 2 -12.49 -16.59 1.20
C TYR A 2 -12.30 -15.82 -0.10
N GLY A 3 -12.05 -14.51 -0.01
CA GLY A 3 -11.86 -13.66 -1.20
C GLY A 3 -10.78 -14.24 -2.10
N ASN A 4 -11.03 -14.27 -3.40
CA ASN A 4 -10.03 -14.72 -4.36
C ASN A 4 -8.86 -13.72 -4.34
N GLY A 5 -7.65 -14.12 -4.75
CA GLY A 5 -6.49 -13.19 -4.79
C GLY A 5 -6.75 -11.89 -5.57
N SER A 6 -7.68 -11.94 -6.54
CA SER A 6 -8.21 -10.77 -7.26
C SER A 6 -8.86 -9.73 -6.33
N ASP A 7 -9.62 -10.17 -5.35
CA ASP A 7 -10.42 -9.29 -4.49
C ASP A 7 -9.51 -8.48 -3.57
N LEU A 8 -8.42 -9.10 -3.09
CA LEU A 8 -7.40 -8.40 -2.31
C LEU A 8 -6.60 -7.43 -3.17
N LEU A 9 -6.20 -7.83 -4.39
CA LEU A 9 -5.49 -6.96 -5.33
C LEU A 9 -6.29 -5.68 -5.61
N ASP A 10 -7.57 -5.84 -5.93
CA ASP A 10 -8.46 -4.73 -6.24
C ASP A 10 -8.65 -3.82 -5.01
N ALA A 11 -8.88 -4.40 -3.83
CA ALA A 11 -9.07 -3.64 -2.60
C ALA A 11 -7.81 -2.84 -2.20
N LEU A 12 -6.61 -3.43 -2.33
CA LEU A 12 -5.36 -2.73 -2.03
C LEU A 12 -5.06 -1.63 -3.06
N SER A 13 -5.34 -1.89 -4.34
CA SER A 13 -5.17 -0.91 -5.42
C SER A 13 -6.10 0.28 -5.25
N GLN A 14 -7.37 0.03 -4.86
CA GLN A 14 -8.33 1.08 -4.55
C GLN A 14 -7.83 1.99 -3.43
N VAL A 15 -7.27 1.42 -2.35
CA VAL A 15 -6.70 2.22 -1.25
C VAL A 15 -5.56 3.11 -1.73
N VAL A 16 -4.69 2.63 -2.63
CA VAL A 16 -3.62 3.46 -3.23
C VAL A 16 -4.22 4.63 -4.01
N ASP A 17 -5.23 4.38 -4.84
CA ASP A 17 -5.84 5.41 -5.67
C ASP A 17 -6.61 6.45 -4.84
N GLU A 18 -7.32 6.01 -3.80
CA GLU A 18 -7.96 6.90 -2.83
C GLU A 18 -6.94 7.76 -2.09
N THR A 19 -5.81 7.18 -1.68
CA THR A 19 -4.72 7.93 -1.03
C THR A 19 -4.12 8.97 -1.98
N ARG A 20 -3.88 8.60 -3.25
CA ARG A 20 -3.42 9.56 -4.28
C ARG A 20 -4.40 10.71 -4.48
N ALA A 21 -5.69 10.41 -4.56
CA ALA A 21 -6.72 11.40 -4.76
C ALA A 21 -6.85 12.36 -3.55
N ALA A 22 -6.74 11.83 -2.33
CA ALA A 22 -6.83 12.62 -1.10
C ALA A 22 -5.58 13.48 -0.85
N TYR A 23 -4.39 13.03 -1.28
CA TYR A 23 -3.12 13.70 -1.02
C TYR A 23 -2.30 13.91 -2.31
N PRO A 24 -2.78 14.75 -3.25
CA PRO A 24 -2.18 14.90 -4.58
C PRO A 24 -0.77 15.49 -4.58
N ASN A 25 -0.36 16.15 -3.50
CA ASN A 25 0.98 16.73 -3.35
C ASN A 25 2.00 15.75 -2.74
N GLN A 26 1.56 14.57 -2.29
CA GLN A 26 2.46 13.56 -1.73
C GLN A 26 3.04 12.68 -2.85
N VAL A 27 4.34 12.43 -2.82
CA VAL A 27 5.00 11.54 -3.79
C VAL A 27 4.83 10.09 -3.34
N LEU A 28 4.07 9.30 -4.10
CA LEU A 28 3.80 7.89 -3.81
C LEU A 28 4.46 6.96 -4.84
N SER A 29 5.35 6.07 -4.38
CA SER A 29 5.86 4.94 -5.16
C SER A 29 5.20 3.65 -4.65
N THR A 30 4.33 3.07 -5.47
CA THR A 30 3.51 1.92 -5.06
C THR A 30 3.78 0.70 -5.92
N HIS A 31 3.87 -0.47 -5.29
CA HIS A 31 3.93 -1.75 -5.96
C HIS A 31 2.97 -2.75 -5.29
N VAL A 32 1.91 -3.14 -6.00
CA VAL A 32 0.93 -4.12 -5.54
C VAL A 32 0.96 -5.30 -6.51
N ALA A 33 1.33 -6.49 -6.03
CA ALA A 33 1.40 -7.71 -6.81
C ALA A 33 0.95 -8.91 -5.97
N ILE A 34 -0.32 -9.29 -6.11
CA ILE A 34 -0.93 -10.43 -5.41
C ILE A 34 -1.03 -11.58 -6.40
N ASP A 35 0.08 -12.30 -6.56
CA ASP A 35 0.23 -13.38 -7.53
C ASP A 35 -0.18 -14.75 -6.96
N GLU A 36 -0.25 -14.86 -5.63
CA GLU A 36 -0.71 -16.05 -4.90
C GLU A 36 -1.99 -15.74 -4.10
N PRO A 37 -2.91 -16.69 -3.91
CA PRO A 37 -4.09 -16.49 -3.07
C PRO A 37 -3.71 -16.21 -1.61
N VAL A 38 -4.39 -15.24 -0.98
CA VAL A 38 -4.23 -14.93 0.43
C VAL A 38 -5.48 -15.37 1.19
N HIS A 39 -5.32 -16.27 2.16
CA HIS A 39 -6.42 -16.65 3.05
C HIS A 39 -6.67 -15.54 4.08
N GLY A 40 -7.67 -14.70 3.85
CA GLY A 40 -8.02 -13.62 4.75
C GLY A 40 -9.27 -12.85 4.32
N ASP A 41 -9.63 -11.86 5.12
CA ASP A 41 -10.67 -10.88 4.80
C ASP A 41 -10.03 -9.70 4.05
N ALA A 42 -10.27 -9.64 2.73
CA ALA A 42 -9.69 -8.61 1.86
C ALA A 42 -10.03 -7.19 2.32
N VAL A 43 -11.25 -6.97 2.83
CA VAL A 43 -11.69 -5.65 3.31
C VAL A 43 -10.89 -5.24 4.53
N ARG A 44 -10.71 -6.14 5.50
CA ARG A 44 -9.92 -5.84 6.71
C ARG A 44 -8.44 -5.61 6.41
N LEU A 45 -7.87 -6.38 5.49
CA LEU A 45 -6.48 -6.20 5.04
C LEU A 45 -6.30 -4.85 4.33
N ALA A 46 -7.24 -4.46 3.48
CA ALA A 46 -7.23 -3.16 2.81
C ALA A 46 -7.39 -2.00 3.81
N GLN A 47 -8.26 -2.12 4.81
CA GLN A 47 -8.40 -1.13 5.89
C GLN A 47 -7.10 -0.96 6.69
N MET A 48 -6.43 -2.07 7.03
CA MET A 48 -5.13 -2.03 7.70
C MET A 48 -4.09 -1.31 6.84
N PHE A 49 -4.01 -1.65 5.55
CA PHE A 49 -3.11 -1.01 4.61
C PHE A 49 -3.39 0.49 4.46
N GLY A 50 -4.67 0.89 4.34
CA GLY A 50 -5.08 2.29 4.29
C GLY A 50 -4.67 3.04 5.55
N SER A 51 -4.83 2.43 6.73
CA SER A 51 -4.38 3.02 7.99
C SER A 51 -2.87 3.28 8.01
N LEU A 52 -2.06 2.36 7.46
CA LEU A 52 -0.61 2.56 7.33
C LEU A 52 -0.27 3.69 6.34
N MET A 53 -0.97 3.75 5.19
CA MET A 53 -0.78 4.81 4.20
C MET A 53 -1.10 6.19 4.79
N ILE A 54 -2.24 6.34 5.47
CA ILE A 54 -2.63 7.60 6.12
C ILE A 54 -1.61 7.98 7.21
N ASN A 55 -1.17 7.03 8.03
CA ASN A 55 -0.14 7.30 9.03
C ASN A 55 1.15 7.81 8.39
N ALA A 56 1.59 7.20 7.29
CA ALA A 56 2.78 7.64 6.57
C ALA A 56 2.60 9.05 5.99
N VAL A 57 1.45 9.37 5.41
CA VAL A 57 1.17 10.71 4.87
C VAL A 57 1.14 11.77 5.97
N VAL A 58 0.48 11.49 7.10
CA VAL A 58 0.27 12.46 8.18
C VAL A 58 1.54 12.70 8.99
N GLN A 59 2.34 11.65 9.22
CA GLN A 59 3.54 11.73 10.07
C GLN A 59 4.81 12.03 9.28
N GLY A 60 4.80 11.77 7.97
CA GLY A 60 5.96 12.00 7.09
C GLY A 60 6.23 13.48 6.80
N GLN A 61 7.43 13.75 6.29
CA GLN A 61 7.74 15.09 5.79
C GLN A 61 6.91 15.41 4.55
N GLN A 62 6.42 16.64 4.46
CA GLN A 62 5.66 17.09 3.28
C GLN A 62 6.47 16.92 2.00
N SER A 63 5.84 16.37 0.97
CA SER A 63 6.44 16.10 -0.34
C SER A 63 7.60 15.10 -0.34
N SER A 64 7.85 14.37 0.76
CA SER A 64 8.80 13.26 0.77
C SER A 64 8.25 12.03 0.04
N LEU A 65 9.13 11.09 -0.30
CA LEU A 65 8.70 9.86 -0.96
C LEU A 65 8.10 8.90 0.07
N ILE A 66 6.88 8.44 -0.18
CA ILE A 66 6.32 7.28 0.52
C ILE A 66 6.41 6.08 -0.42
N LYS A 67 7.07 5.03 0.05
CA LYS A 67 7.11 3.74 -0.63
C LYS A 67 6.07 2.83 0.00
N ALA A 68 5.19 2.26 -0.83
CA ALA A 68 4.20 1.28 -0.41
C ALA A 68 4.36 0.01 -1.26
N VAL A 69 4.50 -1.14 -0.60
CA VAL A 69 4.62 -2.44 -1.25
C VAL A 69 3.61 -3.39 -0.62
N ALA A 70 2.84 -4.08 -1.46
CA ALA A 70 2.00 -5.19 -1.03
C ALA A 70 2.17 -6.34 -2.01
N VAL A 71 2.84 -7.40 -1.59
CA VAL A 71 3.13 -8.55 -2.46
C VAL A 71 2.89 -9.86 -1.76
N THR A 72 2.63 -10.90 -2.55
CA THR A 72 2.70 -12.28 -2.08
C THR A 72 4.05 -12.88 -2.42
N GLU A 73 4.78 -13.33 -1.40
CA GLU A 73 6.06 -14.00 -1.57
C GLU A 73 6.17 -15.16 -0.56
N GLN A 74 6.64 -16.32 -1.03
CA GLN A 74 6.85 -17.51 -0.19
C GLN A 74 5.59 -17.94 0.60
N GLY A 75 4.41 -17.88 -0.03
CA GLY A 75 3.14 -18.24 0.60
C GLY A 75 2.68 -17.25 1.68
N ARG A 76 3.21 -16.02 1.69
CA ARG A 76 2.85 -14.98 2.67
C ARG A 76 2.54 -13.67 1.98
N LEU A 77 1.57 -12.95 2.53
CA LEU A 77 1.35 -11.55 2.22
C LEU A 77 2.36 -10.70 2.99
N ARG A 78 3.15 -9.90 2.27
CA ARG A 78 4.01 -8.85 2.83
C ARG A 78 3.45 -7.49 2.48
N ILE A 79 3.29 -6.65 3.50
CA ILE A 79 2.89 -5.25 3.36
C ILE A 79 3.96 -4.37 4.01
N GLU A 80 4.43 -3.37 3.26
CA GLU A 80 5.38 -2.37 3.71
C GLU A 80 4.87 -0.98 3.34
N VAL A 81 4.96 -0.05 4.30
CA VAL A 81 4.77 1.38 4.06
C VAL A 81 5.91 2.11 4.75
N CYS A 82 6.69 2.87 3.98
CA CYS A 82 7.87 3.55 4.47
C CYS A 82 7.86 5.03 4.07
N ASN A 83 8.11 5.91 5.04
CA ASN A 83 8.52 7.28 4.80
C ASN A 83 10.01 7.30 4.46
N LEU A 84 10.35 7.74 3.26
CA LEU A 84 11.73 7.87 2.80
C LEU A 84 12.09 9.36 2.81
N ASP A 85 12.21 9.91 4.02
CA ASP A 85 12.62 11.28 4.22
C ASP A 85 14.11 11.42 3.85
N GLY A 86 14.42 12.36 2.95
CA GLY A 86 15.80 12.67 2.57
C GLY A 86 16.45 11.71 1.55
N ILE A 87 15.73 10.72 1.00
CA ILE A 87 16.22 9.94 -0.14
C ILE A 87 15.73 10.59 -1.43
N ASP A 88 16.67 11.10 -2.23
CA ASP A 88 16.40 11.58 -3.59
C ASP A 88 15.87 10.40 -4.43
N PRO A 89 14.63 10.46 -4.98
CA PRO A 89 14.08 9.39 -5.81
C PRO A 89 14.88 9.10 -7.10
N ARG A 90 15.94 9.88 -7.38
CA ARG A 90 16.86 9.70 -8.52
C ARG A 90 18.21 9.05 -8.15
N ARG A 91 18.44 8.66 -6.89
CA ARG A 91 19.69 8.05 -6.43
C ARG A 91 19.57 6.57 -6.10
#